data_AF-A0A4V1AB72-F1
#
_entry.id   AF-A0A4V1AB72-F1
#
_cell.length_a   1.000
_cell.length_b   1.000
_cell.length_c   1.000
_cell.angle_alpha   90.00
_cell.angle_beta   90.00
_cell.angle_gamma   90.00
#
_symmetry.space_group_name_H-M   'P 1'
#
loop_
_entity.id
_entity.type
_entity.pdbx_description
1 polymer ?
#
loop_
_entity_poly.entity_id
_entity_poly.type
_entity_poly.pdbx_seq_one_letter_code
_entity_poly.pdbx_strand_id
1 'polypeptide(L)' 'MTIEEFDAALSALGWKVADFCRATGLHRNTPSRWRTEGVPIPEWVPKHLGLLQDVQRLHAAYLVPPSPTAAD' A
#
# COMPACT_ATOMS: atom_id res chain seq x y z
N MET A 1 8.84 -9.87 -2.03
CA MET A 1 8.45 -8.56 -2.55
C MET A 1 9.70 -7.75 -2.77
N THR A 2 9.89 -7.18 -3.96
CA THR A 2 10.95 -6.22 -4.26
C THR A 2 10.56 -4.82 -3.78
N ILE A 3 11.47 -3.85 -3.86
CA ILE A 3 11.17 -2.45 -3.51
C ILE A 3 10.18 -1.84 -4.50
N GLU A 4 10.33 -2.16 -5.79
CA GLU A 4 9.46 -1.68 -6.85
C GLU A 4 8.03 -2.19 -6.64
N GLU A 5 7.88 -3.46 -6.26
CA GLU A 5 6.59 -4.06 -5.90
C GLU A 5 6.00 -3.41 -4.64
N PHE A 6 6.83 -3.07 -3.64
CA PHE A 6 6.38 -2.35 -2.45
C PHE A 6 5.88 -0.94 -2.79
N ASP A 7 6.61 -0.19 -3.61
CA ASP A 7 6.24 1.16 -4.04
C ASP A 7 4.98 1.15 -4.92
N ALA A 8 4.84 0.15 -5.80
CA ALA A 8 3.62 -0.06 -6.57
C ALA A 8 2.42 -0.35 -5.66
N ALA A 9 2.61 -1.20 -4.65
CA ALA A 9 1.53 -1.56 -3.73
C ALA A 9 1.05 -0.36 -2.89
N LEU A 10 1.97 0.50 -2.44
CA LEU A 10 1.62 1.76 -1.78
C LEU A 10 0.89 2.72 -2.73
N SER A 11 1.37 2.84 -3.97
CA SER A 11 0.76 3.71 -4.97
C SER A 11 -0.67 3.30 -5.29
N ALA A 12 -0.97 2.00 -5.38
CA ALA A 12 -2.33 1.50 -5.57
C ALA A 12 -3.28 1.88 -4.42
N LEU A 13 -2.76 1.93 -3.19
CA LEU A 13 -3.50 2.40 -2.00
C LEU A 13 -3.60 3.93 -1.92
N GLY A 14 -2.93 4.67 -2.80
CA GLY A 14 -2.78 6.13 -2.69
C GLY A 14 -1.91 6.55 -1.50
N TRP A 15 -1.06 5.64 -1.00
CA TRP A 15 -0.25 5.86 0.20
C TRP A 15 1.17 6.28 -0.15
N LYS A 16 1.75 7.12 0.71
CA LYS A 16 3.19 7.36 0.77
C LYS A 16 3.83 6.40 1.78
N VAL A 17 5.15 6.27 1.73
CA VAL A 17 5.93 5.50 2.72
C VAL A 17 5.66 5.96 4.16
N ALA A 18 5.42 7.27 4.36
CA ALA A 18 5.07 7.82 5.66
C ALA A 18 3.72 7.31 6.19
N ASP A 19 2.73 7.12 5.30
CA ASP A 19 1.42 6.59 5.66
C ASP A 19 1.53 5.12 6.06
N PHE A 20 2.31 4.33 5.32
CA PHE A 20 2.63 2.96 5.68
C PHE A 20 3.31 2.86 7.07
N CYS A 21 4.32 3.70 7.34
CA CYS A 21 4.99 3.72 8.64
C CYS A 21 4.02 4.09 9.77
N ARG A 22 3.14 5.07 9.55
CA ARG A 22 2.12 5.48 10.53
C ARG A 22 1.11 4.35 10.79
N ALA A 23 0.62 3.68 9.74
CA ALA A 23 -0.38 2.62 9.85
C ALA A 23 0.16 1.36 10.52
N THR A 24 1.45 1.06 10.36
CA THR A 24 2.09 -0.17 10.86
C THR A 24 2.90 0.04 12.14
N GLY A 25 3.08 1.29 12.58
CA GLY A 25 3.94 1.64 13.72
C GLY A 25 5.44 1.47 13.46
N LEU A 26 5.85 1.19 12.22
CA LEU A 26 7.26 1.09 11.86
C LEU A 26 7.94 2.47 11.90
N HIS A 27 9.20 2.48 12.34
CA HIS A 27 10.00 3.69 12.27
C HIS A 27 10.25 4.08 10.80
N ARG A 28 10.27 5.39 10.50
CA ARG A 28 10.43 5.94 9.14
C ARG A 28 11.68 5.44 8.40
N ASN A 29 12.73 5.08 9.14
CA ASN A 29 13.96 4.55 8.54
C ASN A 29 13.80 3.12 8.06
N THR A 30 12.82 2.35 8.55
CA THR A 30 12.68 0.92 8.24
C THR A 30 12.57 0.68 6.73
N PRO A 31 11.66 1.37 5.98
CA PRO A 31 11.61 1.22 4.53
C PRO A 31 12.82 1.82 3.81
N SER A 32 13.53 2.77 4.41
CA SER A 32 14.80 3.27 3.86
C SER A 32 15.85 2.16 3.85
N ARG A 33 15.97 1.41 4.95
CA ARG A 33 16.94 0.30 5.06
C ARG A 33 16.67 -0.81 4.06
N TRP A 34 15.40 -1.09 3.76
CA TRP A 34 15.05 -2.04 2.70
C TRP A 34 15.58 -1.60 1.34
N ARG A 35 15.52 -0.29 1.05
CA ARG A 35 15.99 0.29 -0.23
C ARG A 35 17.51 0.37 -0.33
N THR A 36 18.17 0.84 0.72
CA THR A 36 19.56 1.28 0.64
C THR A 36 20.55 0.30 1.27
N GLU A 37 20.11 -0.48 2.24
CA GLU A 37 20.97 -1.41 2.99
C GLU A 37 20.74 -2.88 2.60
N GLY A 38 19.83 -3.15 1.65
CA GLY A 38 19.50 -4.51 1.21
C GLY A 38 18.85 -5.37 2.30
N VAL A 39 18.30 -4.74 3.36
CA VAL A 39 17.56 -5.47 4.40
C VAL A 39 16.31 -6.07 3.74
N PRO A 40 16.08 -7.40 3.86
CA PRO A 40 14.93 -8.03 3.24
C PRO A 40 13.62 -7.46 3.81
N ILE A 41 12.64 -7.26 2.92
CA ILE A 41 11.29 -6.87 3.33
C ILE A 41 10.67 -8.05 4.09
N PRO A 42 10.14 -7.84 5.31
CA PRO A 42 9.51 -8.91 6.07
C PRO A 42 8.32 -9.54 5.35
N GLU A 43 8.15 -10.85 5.48
CA GLU A 43 7.12 -11.64 4.77
C GLU A 43 5.67 -11.20 5.05
N TRP A 44 5.42 -10.55 6.19
CA TRP A 44 4.09 -10.06 6.51
C TRP A 44 3.71 -8.82 5.70
N VAL A 45 4.68 -8.02 5.24
CA VAL A 45 4.42 -6.76 4.52
C VAL A 45 3.62 -6.98 3.22
N PRO A 46 3.97 -7.91 2.31
CA PRO A 46 3.15 -8.15 1.13
C PRO A 46 1.74 -8.66 1.47
N LYS A 47 1.60 -9.50 2.51
CA LYS A 47 0.28 -10.00 2.95
C LYS A 47 -0.59 -8.86 3.51
N HIS A 48 0.00 -7.96 4.27
CA HIS A 48 -0.69 -6.81 4.84
C HIS A 48 -1.13 -5.80 3.76
N LEU A 49 -0.25 -5.47 2.81
CA LEU A 49 -0.61 -4.58 1.71
C LEU A 49 -1.67 -5.20 0.80
N GLY A 50 -1.57 -6.51 0.51
CA GLY A 50 -2.59 -7.23 -0.24
C GLY A 50 -3.96 -7.19 0.44
N LEU A 51 -4.02 -7.41 1.76
CA LEU A 51 -5.25 -7.27 2.53
C LEU A 51 -5.87 -5.87 2.39
N LEU A 52 -5.06 -4.81 2.51
CA LEU A 52 -5.56 -3.44 2.39
C LEU A 52 -6.08 -3.14 0.99
N GLN A 53 -5.44 -3.66 -0.05
CA GLN A 53 -5.88 -3.51 -1.44
C GLN A 53 -7.20 -4.25 -1.68
N ASP A 54 -7.37 -5.44 -1.10
CA ASP A 54 -8.64 -6.16 -1.15
C ASP A 54 -9.76 -5.39 -0.45
N VAL A 55 -9.47 -4.80 0.73
CA VAL A 55 -10.44 -3.94 1.43
C VAL A 55 -10.78 -2.71 0.58
N GLN A 56 -9.80 -2.06 -0.05
CA GLN A 56 -10.03 -0.92 -0.95
C GLN A 56 -10.91 -1.33 -2.15
N ARG A 57 -10.64 -2.48 -2.76
CA ARG A 57 -11.42 -3.03 -3.88
C ARG A 57 -12.86 -3.32 -3.45
N LEU A 58 -13.06 -3.94 -2.29
CA LEU A 58 -14.40 -4.22 -1.75
C LEU A 58 -15.14 -2.93 -1.41
N HIS A 59 -14.47 -1.96 -0.79
CA HIS A 59 -15.04 -0.65 -0.51
C HIS A 59 -15.47 0.05 -1.81
N ALA A 60 -14.63 0.07 -2.84
CA ALA A 60 -14.96 0.66 -4.13
C ALA A 60 -16.16 -0.03 -4.80
N ALA A 61 -16.22 -1.36 -4.74
CA ALA A 61 -17.29 -2.13 -5.38
C ALA A 61 -18.66 -1.96 -4.72
N TYR A 62 -18.72 -1.78 -3.40
CA TYR A 62 -19.97 -1.86 -2.65
C TYR A 62 -20.38 -0.57 -1.94
N LEU A 63 -19.45 0.36 -1.71
CA LEU A 63 -19.69 1.55 -0.89
C LEU A 63 -19.48 2.87 -1.63
N VAL A 64 -18.84 2.86 -2.80
CA VAL A 64 -18.67 4.07 -3.62
C VAL A 64 -19.76 4.12 -4.69
N PRO A 65 -20.67 5.12 -4.67
CA PRO A 65 -21.67 5.28 -5.72
C PRO A 65 -21.01 5.56 -7.08
N PRO A 66 -21.60 5.11 -8.20
CA PRO A 66 -21.10 5.45 -9.52
C PRO A 66 -21.18 6.98 -9.72
N SER A 67 -20.07 7.59 -10.11
CA SER A 67 -20.04 9.02 -10.43
C SER A 67 -20.91 9.31 -11.66
N PRO A 68 -21.75 10.36 -11.64
CA PRO A 68 -22.63 10.70 -12.77
C PRO A 68 -21.90 11.17 -14.03
N THR A 69 -20.58 11.41 -13.97
CA THR A 69 -19.77 11.95 -15.08
C THR A 69 -19.28 10.91 -16.10
N ALA A 70 -19.72 9.66 -16.01
CA ALA A 70 -19.37 8.60 -16.98
C ALA A 70 -20.48 8.31 -18.01
N ALA A 71 -21.50 9.18 -18.10
CA ALA A 71 -22.57 9.10 -19.08
C ALA A 71 -22.65 10.41 -19.87
N ASP A 72 -21.66 10.66 -20.72
CA ASP A 72 -21.73 11.57 -21.88
C ASP A 72 -20.86 11.00 -23.00
#